data_AF-A0A1H4H0U2-F1
#
_entry.id   AF-A0A1H4H0U2-F1
#
_cell.length_a   1.000
_cell.length_b   1.000
_cell.length_c   1.000
_cell.angle_alpha   90.00
_cell.angle_beta   90.00
_cell.angle_gamma   90.00
#
_symmetry.space_group_name_H-M   'P 1'
#
loop_
_entity.id
_entity.type
_entity.pdbx_description
1 polymer ?
#
loop_
_entity_poly.entity_id
_entity_poly.type
_entity_poly.pdbx_seq_one_letter_code
_entity_poly.pdbx_strand_id
1 'polypeptide(L)'
;MISASPDDTMPDAAPAAAPEPVSGVTPESAAWAEALDRMEHELHGALAQVDPVPWRPPIALGPIPAELQERATRLLEAQLHTIRYLEDVRQTTARHLAAVRAVPRSEVGAHPVYFDLIG
;
A
#
# COMPACT_ATOMS: atom_id res chain seq x y z
N MET A 1 40.45 -44.88 -57.23
CA MET A 1 40.10 -44.85 -55.80
C MET A 1 41.05 -43.87 -55.12
N ILE A 2 40.69 -42.58 -55.08
CA ILE A 2 41.03 -41.59 -54.03
C ILE A 2 40.23 -40.31 -54.37
N SER A 3 39.34 -39.89 -53.48
CA SER A 3 38.66 -38.59 -53.56
C SER A 3 39.56 -37.51 -52.97
N ALA A 4 39.54 -36.33 -53.55
CA ALA A 4 39.95 -35.11 -52.85
C ALA A 4 38.91 -34.02 -53.17
N SER A 5 37.98 -33.80 -52.25
CA SER A 5 37.17 -32.58 -52.21
C SER A 5 38.03 -31.45 -51.61
N PRO A 6 38.04 -30.26 -52.22
CA PRO A 6 38.29 -29.03 -51.50
C PRO A 6 36.93 -28.49 -51.04
N ASP A 7 36.74 -28.24 -49.75
CA ASP A 7 35.89 -27.12 -49.40
C ASP A 7 36.35 -26.49 -48.08
N ASP A 8 36.46 -25.18 -48.18
CA ASP A 8 37.17 -24.28 -47.32
C ASP A 8 36.31 -24.01 -46.09
N THR A 9 36.90 -24.13 -44.91
CA THR A 9 36.19 -23.95 -43.63
C THR A 9 35.97 -22.47 -43.39
N MET A 10 34.78 -21.98 -43.73
CA MET A 10 34.25 -20.70 -43.22
C MET A 10 33.70 -20.93 -41.79
N PRO A 11 33.91 -20.02 -40.83
CA PRO A 11 33.43 -20.20 -39.47
C PRO A 11 31.90 -20.12 -39.43
N ASP A 12 31.27 -21.22 -39.01
CA ASP A 12 29.86 -21.23 -38.61
C ASP A 12 29.73 -20.32 -37.38
N ALA A 13 29.23 -19.11 -37.63
CA ALA A 13 28.90 -18.15 -36.61
C ALA A 13 27.88 -18.80 -35.68
N ALA A 14 28.31 -19.09 -34.45
CA ALA A 14 27.45 -19.49 -33.36
C ALA A 14 26.14 -18.69 -33.43
N PRO A 15 24.96 -19.33 -33.43
CA PRO A 15 23.72 -18.59 -33.36
C PRO A 15 23.77 -17.79 -32.07
N ALA A 16 23.80 -16.46 -32.24
CA ALA A 16 23.64 -15.51 -31.16
C ALA A 16 22.50 -16.02 -30.29
N ALA A 17 22.82 -16.31 -29.02
CA ALA A 17 21.87 -16.74 -28.04
C ALA A 17 20.62 -15.87 -28.16
N ALA A 18 19.53 -16.48 -28.62
CA ALA A 18 18.21 -15.89 -28.50
C ALA A 18 18.07 -15.43 -27.04
N PRO A 19 17.49 -14.26 -26.76
CA PRO A 19 17.25 -13.88 -25.38
C PRO A 19 16.42 -14.97 -24.73
N GLU A 20 17.03 -15.72 -23.80
CA GLU A 20 16.36 -16.67 -22.92
C GLU A 20 15.05 -16.01 -22.43
N PRO A 21 13.88 -16.65 -22.60
CA PRO A 21 12.65 -16.10 -22.06
C PRO A 21 12.85 -15.99 -20.55
N VAL A 22 12.88 -14.76 -20.04
CA VAL A 22 12.93 -14.46 -18.61
C VAL A 22 11.87 -15.32 -17.92
N SER A 23 12.31 -16.42 -17.31
CA SER A 23 11.40 -17.31 -16.63
C SER A 23 10.84 -16.56 -15.43
N GLY A 24 9.52 -16.41 -15.38
CA GLY A 24 8.84 -16.68 -14.12
C GLY A 24 7.84 -15.67 -13.56
N VAL A 25 7.31 -14.70 -14.30
CA VAL A 25 6.09 -14.03 -13.82
C VAL A 25 4.89 -14.81 -14.34
N THR A 26 4.33 -15.67 -13.49
CA THR A 26 3.04 -16.28 -13.80
C THR A 26 1.96 -15.18 -13.77
N PRO A 27 0.90 -15.28 -14.60
CA PRO A 27 -0.19 -14.31 -14.56
C PRO A 27 -0.85 -14.21 -13.18
N GLU A 28 -0.81 -15.29 -12.40
CA GLU A 28 -1.31 -15.33 -11.01
C GLU A 28 -0.41 -14.50 -10.07
N SER A 29 0.91 -14.64 -10.14
CA SER A 29 1.84 -13.81 -9.37
C SER A 29 1.70 -12.33 -9.72
N ALA A 30 1.47 -12.00 -10.99
CA ALA A 30 1.21 -10.61 -11.42
C ALA A 30 -0.10 -10.06 -10.83
N ALA A 31 -1.18 -10.84 -10.84
CA ALA A 31 -2.46 -10.44 -10.29
C ALA A 31 -2.41 -10.23 -8.76
N TRP A 32 -1.67 -11.08 -8.04
CA TRP A 32 -1.39 -10.88 -6.62
C TRP A 32 -0.55 -9.62 -6.36
N ALA A 33 0.48 -9.37 -7.17
CA ALA A 33 1.29 -8.16 -7.04
C ALA A 33 0.45 -6.90 -7.21
N GLU A 34 -0.41 -6.84 -8.23
CA GLU A 34 -1.32 -5.71 -8.47
C GLU A 34 -2.31 -5.51 -7.31
N ALA A 35 -2.84 -6.61 -6.75
CA ALA A 35 -3.72 -6.54 -5.59
C ALA A 35 -3.00 -5.99 -4.34
N LEU A 36 -1.75 -6.40 -4.11
CA LEU A 36 -0.92 -5.89 -3.02
C LEU A 36 -0.56 -4.41 -3.23
N ASP A 37 -0.20 -4.01 -4.45
CA ASP A 37 0.09 -2.60 -4.80
C ASP A 37 -1.11 -1.70 -4.51
N ARG A 38 -2.31 -2.13 -4.89
CA ARG A 38 -3.55 -1.39 -4.62
C ARG A 38 -3.83 -1.27 -3.12
N MET A 39 -3.71 -2.36 -2.36
CA MET A 39 -3.91 -2.33 -0.92
C MET A 39 -2.88 -1.45 -0.19
N GLU A 40 -1.64 -1.44 -0.65
CA GLU A 40 -0.60 -0.53 -0.14
C GLU A 40 -0.94 0.93 -0.45
N HIS A 41 -1.40 1.23 -1.67
CA HIS A 41 -1.83 2.57 -2.03
C HIS A 41 -3.00 3.05 -1.17
N GLU A 42 -4.01 2.20 -0.96
CA GLU A 42 -5.16 2.49 -0.08
C GLU A 42 -4.72 2.73 1.37
N LEU A 43 -3.76 1.95 1.89
CA LEU A 43 -3.20 2.15 3.23
C LEU A 43 -2.49 3.51 3.36
N HIS A 44 -1.70 3.91 2.35
CA HIS A 44 -1.07 5.23 2.32
C HIS A 44 -2.11 6.35 2.24
N GLY A 45 -3.17 6.17 1.45
CA GLY A 45 -4.28 7.12 1.34
C GLY A 45 -5.01 7.33 2.68
N ALA A 46 -5.25 6.26 3.44
CA ALA A 46 -5.87 6.33 4.76
C ALA A 46 -5.03 7.16 5.75
N LEU A 47 -3.70 7.03 5.70
CA LEU A 47 -2.79 7.82 6.55
C LEU A 47 -2.72 9.29 6.11
N ALA A 48 -2.88 9.56 4.81
CA ALA A 48 -2.92 10.91 4.26
C ALA A 48 -4.28 11.63 4.43
N GLN A 49 -5.23 11.02 5.16
CA GLN A 49 -6.60 11.55 5.38
C GLN A 49 -7.38 11.80 4.09
N VAL A 50 -7.14 10.99 3.05
CA VAL A 50 -7.95 10.98 1.83
C VAL A 50 -9.26 10.26 2.11
N ASP A 51 -10.34 10.66 1.43
CA ASP A 51 -11.64 9.98 1.53
C ASP A 51 -11.48 8.46 1.28
N PRO A 52 -12.03 7.60 2.17
CA PRO A 52 -11.87 6.17 2.03
C PRO A 52 -12.62 5.66 0.79
N VAL A 53 -11.90 4.94 -0.06
CA VAL A 53 -12.51 4.22 -1.18
C VAL A 53 -13.28 3.01 -0.65
N PRO A 54 -14.47 2.67 -1.19
CA PRO A 54 -15.18 1.46 -0.81
C PRO A 54 -14.32 0.21 -1.04
N TRP A 55 -14.03 -0.52 0.04
CA TRP A 55 -13.21 -1.72 0.00
C TRP A 55 -13.82 -2.78 -0.92
N ARG A 56 -13.00 -3.33 -1.82
CA ARG A 56 -13.36 -4.45 -2.69
C ARG A 56 -12.35 -5.57 -2.50
N PRO A 57 -12.75 -6.72 -1.92
CA PRO A 57 -11.84 -7.82 -1.73
C PRO A 57 -11.34 -8.33 -3.09
N PRO A 58 -10.04 -8.61 -3.25
CA PRO A 58 -9.55 -9.29 -4.42
C PRO A 58 -10.14 -10.71 -4.46
N ILE A 59 -11.02 -10.97 -5.42
CA ILE A 59 -11.64 -12.29 -5.62
C ILE A 59 -10.85 -13.09 -6.65
N ALA A 60 -10.90 -14.43 -6.53
CA ALA A 60 -10.37 -15.38 -7.51
C ALA A 60 -8.85 -15.33 -7.78
N LEU A 61 -8.03 -14.88 -6.82
CA LEU A 61 -6.56 -14.85 -6.97
C LEU A 61 -5.83 -16.16 -6.63
N GLY A 62 -6.53 -17.19 -6.12
CA GLY A 62 -5.86 -18.42 -5.69
C GLY A 62 -5.05 -18.24 -4.40
N PRO A 63 -4.13 -19.18 -4.07
CA PRO A 63 -3.22 -19.03 -2.93
C PRO A 63 -2.16 -17.94 -3.20
N ILE A 64 -1.66 -17.29 -2.14
CA ILE A 64 -0.58 -16.31 -2.28
C ILE A 64 0.71 -17.02 -2.71
N PRO A 65 1.40 -16.56 -3.78
CA PRO A 65 2.71 -17.06 -4.18
C PRO A 65 3.76 -16.86 -3.08
N ALA A 66 4.66 -17.83 -2.93
CA ALA A 66 5.65 -17.84 -1.84
C ALA A 66 6.54 -16.57 -1.86
N GLU A 67 6.87 -16.07 -3.06
CA GLU A 67 7.65 -14.86 -3.27
C GLU A 67 6.95 -13.57 -2.79
N LEU A 68 5.62 -13.59 -2.64
CA LEU A 68 4.82 -12.45 -2.17
C LEU A 68 4.36 -12.59 -0.72
N GLN A 69 4.62 -13.73 -0.07
CA GLN A 69 4.10 -14.02 1.27
C GLN A 69 4.64 -13.06 2.34
N GLU A 70 5.93 -12.73 2.28
CA GLU A 70 6.55 -11.77 3.20
C GLU A 70 5.92 -10.37 3.04
N ARG A 71 5.72 -9.94 1.78
CA ARG A 71 5.10 -8.66 1.46
C ARG A 71 3.67 -8.58 2.00
N ALA A 72 2.87 -9.62 1.75
CA ALA A 72 1.50 -9.71 2.26
C ALA A 72 1.45 -9.68 3.79
N THR A 73 2.39 -10.35 4.46
CA THR A 73 2.47 -10.37 5.93
C THR A 73 2.79 -8.99 6.49
N ARG A 74 3.81 -8.30 5.93
CA ARG A 74 4.16 -6.93 6.32
C ARG A 74 3.00 -5.95 6.10
N LEU A 75 2.30 -6.09 4.98
CA LEU A 75 1.13 -5.27 4.69
C LEU A 75 0.01 -5.49 5.71
N LEU A 76 -0.30 -6.74 6.06
CA LEU A 76 -1.32 -7.07 7.06
C LEU A 76 -0.96 -6.47 8.43
N GLU A 77 0.29 -6.60 8.87
CA GLU A 77 0.76 -6.01 10.12
C GLU A 77 0.61 -4.47 10.12
N ALA A 78 0.98 -3.82 9.02
CA ALA A 78 0.83 -2.39 8.85
C ALA A 78 -0.65 -1.95 8.87
N GLN A 79 -1.54 -2.67 8.17
CA GLN A 79 -2.97 -2.42 8.20
C GLN A 79 -3.55 -2.55 9.62
N LEU A 80 -3.21 -3.63 10.34
CA LEU A 80 -3.65 -3.83 11.72
C LEU A 80 -3.12 -2.74 12.66
N HIS A 81 -1.88 -2.29 12.46
CA HIS A 81 -1.33 -1.17 13.21
C HIS A 81 -2.09 0.13 12.95
N THR A 82 -2.36 0.46 11.69
CA THR A 82 -3.12 1.66 11.31
C THR A 82 -4.54 1.63 11.87
N ILE A 83 -5.22 0.48 11.86
CA ILE A 83 -6.55 0.34 12.47
C ILE A 83 -6.50 0.69 13.95
N ARG A 84 -5.54 0.15 14.71
CA ARG A 84 -5.39 0.45 16.15
C ARG A 84 -5.09 1.93 16.38
N TYR A 85 -4.21 2.52 15.58
CA TYR A 85 -3.87 3.93 15.66
C TYR A 85 -5.10 4.83 15.41
N LEU A 86 -5.86 4.57 14.35
CA LEU A 86 -7.04 5.36 14.01
C LEU A 86 -8.12 5.25 15.09
N GLU A 87 -8.31 4.08 15.69
CA GLU A 87 -9.27 3.91 16.79
C GLU A 87 -8.86 4.69 18.04
N ASP A 88 -7.56 4.74 18.37
CA ASP A 88 -7.06 5.56 19.49
C ASP A 88 -7.25 7.06 19.25
N VAL A 89 -6.93 7.54 18.05
CA VAL A 89 -7.16 8.93 17.63
C VAL A 89 -8.65 9.28 17.70
N ARG A 90 -9.51 8.39 17.20
CA ARG A 90 -10.97 8.55 17.25
C ARG A 90 -11.47 8.65 18.68
N GLN A 91 -11.02 7.75 19.56
CA GLN A 91 -11.43 7.73 20.97
C GLN A 91 -10.96 8.99 21.72
N THR A 92 -9.73 9.42 21.48
CA THR A 92 -9.18 10.64 22.08
C THR A 92 -9.94 11.88 21.61
N THR A 93 -10.21 11.99 20.30
CA THR A 93 -10.99 13.08 19.73
C THR A 93 -12.41 13.11 20.30
N ALA A 94 -13.06 11.95 20.46
CA ALA A 94 -14.39 11.86 21.06
C ALA A 94 -14.41 12.37 22.50
N ARG A 95 -13.38 12.06 23.31
CA ARG A 95 -13.23 12.59 24.68
C ARG A 95 -13.07 14.11 24.67
N HIS A 96 -12.23 14.65 23.80
CA HIS A 96 -12.06 16.11 23.68
C HIS A 96 -13.37 16.81 23.29
N LEU A 97 -14.11 16.28 22.32
CA LEU A 97 -15.40 16.82 21.93
C LEU A 97 -16.44 16.73 23.07
N ALA A 98 -16.44 15.65 23.84
CA ALA A 98 -17.31 15.52 25.01
C ALA A 98 -16.97 16.59 26.07
N ALA A 99 -15.69 16.84 26.33
CA ALA A 99 -15.26 17.89 27.27
C ALA A 99 -15.71 19.28 26.81
N VAL A 100 -15.55 19.62 25.52
CA VAL A 100 -16.01 20.89 24.95
C VAL A 100 -17.54 21.03 25.06
N ARG A 101 -18.28 19.95 24.80
CA ARG A 101 -19.76 19.95 24.92
C ARG A 101 -20.24 20.06 26.36
N ALA A 102 -19.46 19.60 27.34
CA ALA A 102 -19.80 19.66 28.75
C ALA A 102 -19.61 21.06 29.36
N VAL A 103 -18.87 21.96 28.69
CA VAL A 103 -18.75 23.35 29.12
C VAL A 103 -20.13 24.01 29.00
N PRO A 104 -20.72 24.49 30.12
CA PRO A 104 -21.97 25.22 30.06
C PRO A 104 -21.79 26.42 29.15
N ARG A 105 -22.56 26.49 28.06
CA ARG A 105 -22.71 27.74 27.34
C ARG A 105 -23.49 28.65 28.27
N SER A 106 -22.85 29.72 28.74
CA SER A 106 -23.53 30.80 29.45
C SER A 106 -24.49 31.47 28.47
N GLU A 107 -25.66 30.88 28.30
CA GLU A 107 -26.79 31.57 27.71
C GLU A 107 -27.23 32.62 28.73
N VAL A 108 -27.17 33.88 28.30
CA VAL A 108 -27.76 35.06 28.95
C VAL A 108 -26.92 35.67 30.09
N GLY A 109 -26.16 36.73 29.76
CA GLY A 109 -26.12 37.93 30.63
C GLY A 109 -24.80 38.38 31.26
N ALA A 110 -23.66 37.70 31.05
CA ALA A 110 -22.38 38.23 31.53
C ALA A 110 -21.73 39.07 30.43
N HIS A 111 -21.95 40.38 30.45
CA HIS A 111 -21.20 41.32 29.62
C HIS A 111 -19.69 41.09 29.79
N PRO A 112 -18.89 41.10 28.71
CA PRO A 112 -17.44 41.01 28.83
C PRO A 112 -16.93 42.16 29.70
N VAL A 113 -16.34 41.83 30.85
CA VAL A 113 -15.70 42.81 31.75
C VAL A 113 -14.24 42.91 31.34
N TYR A 114 -13.85 44.06 30.81
CA TYR A 114 -12.44 44.38 30.57
C TYR A 114 -11.82 44.82 31.91
N PHE A 115 -10.88 44.02 32.40
CA PHE A 115 -10.08 44.37 33.58
C PHE A 115 -8.80 45.05 33.08
N ASP A 116 -8.78 46.38 33.15
CA ASP A 116 -7.60 47.16 32.79
C ASP A 116 -6.64 47.22 33.97
N LEU A 117 -5.48 46.60 33.81
CA LEU A 117 -4.39 46.62 34.77
C LEU A 117 -3.56 47.89 34.54
N ILE A 118 -4.09 49.04 34.94
CA ILE A 118 -3.28 50.26 35.08
C ILE A 118 -2.99 50.48 36.56
N GLY A 119 -1.74 50.23 36.93
CA GLY A 119 -1.10 50.69 38.17
C GLY A 119 0.05 51.62 37.81
#